data_AF-A0A8T4EAN8-F1
#
_entry.id   AF-A0A8T4EAN8-F1
#
_cell.length_a   1.000
_cell.length_b   1.000
_cell.length_c   1.000
_cell.angle_alpha   90.00
_cell.angle_beta   90.00
_cell.angle_gamma   90.00
#
_symmetry.space_group_name_H-M   'P 1'
#
loop_
_entity.id
_entity.type
_entity.pdbx_description
1 polymer ?
#
loop_
_entity_poly.entity_id
_entity_poly.type
_entity_poly.pdbx_seq_one_letter_code
_entity_poly.pdbx_strand_id
1 'polypeptide(L)'
;MLIKDIERGLLIATGLLILDLVIGFIINIINPLILASSTAGGIAFLEVGIALIVGGCLMARQPLDNKDRYTDSGEDTPAWRMAKLGRVILVTGAILFLYTAIIALAGLYSIF
;
A
#
# COMPACT_ATOMS: atom_id res chain seq x y z
N MET A 1 -8.18 -15.46 7.90
CA MET A 1 -7.68 -14.99 6.58
C MET A 1 -7.31 -13.52 6.66
N LEU A 2 -8.24 -12.64 7.06
CA LEU A 2 -8.01 -11.20 7.20
C LEU A 2 -6.78 -10.80 8.03
N ILE A 3 -6.52 -11.46 9.18
CA ILE A 3 -5.35 -11.15 10.03
C ILE A 3 -4.03 -11.33 9.25
N LYS A 4 -3.90 -12.40 8.46
CA LYS A 4 -2.70 -12.65 7.65
C LYS A 4 -2.57 -11.64 6.52
N ASP A 5 -3.69 -11.16 5.97
CA ASP A 5 -3.69 -10.13 4.94
C ASP A 5 -3.26 -8.76 5.52
N ILE A 6 -3.70 -8.45 6.75
CA ILE A 6 -3.27 -7.26 7.50
C ILE A 6 -1.79 -7.32 7.82
N GLU A 7 -1.30 -8.44 8.35
CA GLU A 7 0.12 -8.62 8.67
C GLU A 7 1.01 -8.44 7.44
N ARG A 8 0.63 -9.04 6.30
CA ARG A 8 1.34 -8.89 5.03
C ARG A 8 1.27 -7.46 4.49
N GLY A 9 0.08 -6.86 4.52
CA GLY A 9 -0.12 -5.49 4.05
C GLY A 9 0.69 -4.50 4.87
N LEU A 10 0.74 -4.68 6.20
CA LEU A 10 1.54 -3.87 7.11
C LEU A 10 3.03 -4.00 6.83
N LEU A 11 3.52 -5.22 6.60
CA LEU A 11 4.93 -5.48 6.30
C LEU A 11 5.35 -4.79 5.00
N ILE A 12 4.55 -4.93 3.93
CA ILE A 12 4.82 -4.29 2.64
C ILE A 12 4.76 -2.76 2.76
N ALA A 13 3.72 -2.23 3.41
CA ALA A 13 3.55 -0.78 3.59
C ALA A 13 4.72 -0.18 4.39
N THR A 14 5.20 -0.88 5.41
CA THR A 14 6.35 -0.44 6.21
C THR A 14 7.63 -0.43 5.37
N GLY A 15 7.84 -1.45 4.52
CA GLY A 15 8.98 -1.50 3.61
C GLY A 15 8.99 -0.34 2.60
N LEU A 16 7.82 -0.03 2.03
CA LEU A 16 7.64 1.08 1.10
C LEU A 16 7.86 2.44 1.79
N LEU A 17 7.30 2.64 2.98
CA LEU A 17 7.53 3.87 3.75
C LEU A 17 9.02 4.10 4.07
N ILE A 18 9.74 3.05 4.45
CA ILE A 18 11.18 3.15 4.72
C ILE A 18 11.91 3.58 3.45
N LEU A 19 11.55 3.02 2.28
CA LEU A 19 12.12 3.41 1.00
C LEU A 19 11.84 4.89 0.69
N ASP A 20 10.60 5.34 0.88
CA ASP A 20 10.22 6.74 0.66
C ASP A 20 11.00 7.71 1.55
N LEU A 21 11.19 7.36 2.82
CA LEU A 21 11.98 8.14 3.75
C LEU A 21 13.45 8.20 3.33
N VAL A 22 14.05 7.07 2.92
CA VAL A 22 15.42 7.04 2.41
C VAL A 22 15.58 7.93 1.18
N ILE A 23 14.64 7.87 0.23
CA ILE A 23 14.64 8.73 -0.96
C ILE A 23 14.51 10.20 -0.55
N GLY A 24 13.59 10.52 0.37
CA GLY A 24 13.41 11.86 0.91
C GLY A 24 14.69 12.41 1.56
N PHE A 25 15.40 11.58 2.34
CA PHE A 25 16.68 11.95 2.95
C PHE A 25 17.78 12.20 1.91
N ILE A 26 17.92 11.33 0.91
CA ILE A 26 18.91 11.51 -0.16
C ILE A 26 18.65 12.82 -0.92
N ILE A 27 17.39 13.10 -1.24
CA ILE A 27 17.02 14.35 -1.94
C ILE A 27 17.30 15.57 -1.06
N ASN A 28 17.06 15.51 0.24
CA ASN A 28 17.38 16.60 1.16
C ASN A 28 18.90 16.87 1.24
N ILE A 29 19.74 15.83 1.19
CA ILE A 29 21.21 16.01 1.14
C ILE A 29 21.64 16.76 -0.13
N ILE A 30 21.00 16.46 -1.27
CA ILE A 30 21.31 17.10 -2.56
C ILE A 30 20.73 18.52 -2.64
N ASN A 31 19.53 18.72 -2.09
CA ASN A 31 18.81 19.98 -2.09
C ASN A 31 18.16 20.25 -0.73
N PRO A 32 18.86 20.95 0.19
CA PRO A 32 18.42 21.13 1.57
C PRO A 32 17.19 22.05 1.71
N LEU A 33 16.80 22.76 0.64
CA LEU A 33 15.57 23.57 0.63
C LEU A 33 14.30 22.70 0.58
N ILE A 34 14.41 21.43 0.20
CA ILE A 34 13.29 20.50 0.11
C ILE A 34 13.22 19.67 1.40
N LEU A 35 12.14 19.82 2.16
CA LEU A 35 11.88 18.99 3.34
C LEU A 35 11.72 17.51 2.94
N ALA A 36 12.46 16.63 3.61
CA ALA A 36 12.39 15.19 3.39
C ALA A 36 10.96 14.63 3.56
N SER A 37 10.18 15.21 4.48
CA SER A 37 8.77 14.86 4.72
C SER A 37 7.86 15.16 3.53
N SER A 38 8.09 16.27 2.83
CA SER A 38 7.31 16.64 1.63
C SER A 38 7.58 15.69 0.46
N THR A 39 8.84 15.30 0.26
CA THR A 39 9.21 14.37 -0.80
C THR A 39 8.73 12.95 -0.51
N ALA A 40 9.01 12.43 0.70
CA ALA A 40 8.57 11.11 1.11
C ALA A 40 7.03 11.01 1.09
N GLY A 41 6.34 12.02 1.61
CA GLY A 41 4.87 12.07 1.57
C GLY A 41 4.29 12.14 0.15
N GLY A 42 4.94 12.87 -0.76
CA GLY A 42 4.53 12.93 -2.17
C GLY A 42 4.66 11.59 -2.90
N ILE A 43 5.77 10.88 -2.68
CA ILE A 43 5.98 9.55 -3.27
C ILE A 43 4.97 8.56 -2.68
N ALA A 44 4.85 8.50 -1.35
CA ALA A 44 3.91 7.63 -0.66
C ALA A 44 2.46 7.86 -1.14
N PHE A 45 2.06 9.12 -1.41
CA PHE A 45 0.73 9.42 -1.96
C PHE A 45 0.50 8.82 -3.35
N LEU A 46 1.51 8.86 -4.22
CA LEU A 46 1.46 8.24 -5.53
C LEU A 46 1.35 6.71 -5.41
N GLU A 47 2.12 6.10 -4.51
CA GLU A 47 2.06 4.66 -4.23
C GLU A 47 0.68 4.22 -3.71
N VAL A 48 0.05 5.03 -2.83
CA VAL A 48 -1.33 4.82 -2.39
C VAL A 48 -2.28 4.80 -3.59
N GLY A 49 -2.17 5.79 -4.49
CA GLY A 49 -3.00 5.85 -5.69
C GLY A 49 -2.87 4.59 -6.56
N ILE A 50 -1.64 4.15 -6.82
CA ILE A 50 -1.37 2.94 -7.59
C ILE A 50 -1.93 1.71 -6.87
N ALA A 51 -1.71 1.58 -5.56
CA ALA A 51 -2.20 0.45 -4.77
C ALA A 51 -3.72 0.35 -4.79
N LEU A 52 -4.44 1.48 -4.71
CA LEU A 52 -5.90 1.51 -4.77
C LEU A 52 -6.42 1.08 -6.16
N ILE A 53 -5.82 1.59 -7.24
CA ILE A 53 -6.21 1.24 -8.61
C ILE A 53 -5.94 -0.25 -8.88
N VAL A 54 -4.71 -0.70 -8.68
CA VAL A 54 -4.28 -2.07 -8.98
C VAL A 54 -4.98 -3.06 -8.04
N GLY A 55 -5.02 -2.76 -6.75
CA GLY A 55 -5.69 -3.58 -5.74
C GLY A 55 -7.18 -3.72 -6.01
N GLY A 56 -7.85 -2.62 -6.38
CA GLY A 56 -9.26 -2.60 -6.77
C GLY A 56 -9.54 -3.44 -8.02
N CYS A 57 -8.74 -3.27 -9.08
CA CYS A 57 -8.87 -4.06 -10.31
C CYS A 57 -8.67 -5.58 -10.08
N LEU A 58 -7.76 -5.96 -9.19
CA LEU A 58 -7.51 -7.35 -8.84
C LEU A 58 -8.62 -7.93 -7.95
N MET A 59 -9.09 -7.16 -6.96
CA MET A 59 -10.16 -7.58 -6.06
C MET A 59 -11.51 -7.69 -6.77
N ALA A 60 -11.75 -6.90 -7.82
CA ALA A 60 -12.94 -7.01 -8.66
C ALA A 60 -13.11 -8.38 -9.36
N ARG A 61 -12.03 -9.18 -9.43
CA ARG A 61 -12.08 -10.56 -9.96
C ARG A 61 -12.60 -11.59 -8.96
N GLN A 62 -13.05 -11.14 -7.78
CA GLN A 62 -13.59 -12.04 -6.75
C GLN A 62 -14.84 -12.77 -7.28
N PRO A 63 -14.83 -14.11 -7.30
CA PRO A 63 -16.03 -14.87 -7.68
C PRO A 63 -17.17 -14.63 -6.69
N LEU A 64 -18.37 -14.40 -7.22
CA LEU A 64 -19.59 -14.14 -6.45
C LEU A 64 -19.98 -15.36 -5.63
N ASP A 65 -20.05 -16.52 -6.27
CA ASP A 65 -20.38 -17.78 -5.62
C ASP A 65 -19.14 -18.43 -5.00
N ASN A 66 -19.30 -19.04 -3.82
CA ASN A 66 -18.22 -19.75 -3.14
C ASN A 66 -17.73 -20.98 -3.93
N LYS A 67 -18.62 -21.63 -4.68
CA LYS A 67 -18.30 -22.81 -5.50
C LYS A 67 -17.26 -22.50 -6.58
N ASP A 68 -17.21 -21.26 -7.07
CA ASP A 68 -16.32 -20.84 -8.16
C ASP A 68 -14.93 -20.39 -7.64
N ARG A 69 -14.72 -20.41 -6.32
CA ARG A 69 -13.45 -20.02 -5.69
C ARG A 69 -12.44 -21.15 -5.65
N TYR A 70 -12.92 -22.39 -5.71
CA TYR A 70 -12.12 -23.59 -5.61
C TYR A 70 -12.36 -24.48 -6.82
N THR A 71 -11.32 -25.11 -7.33
CA THR A 71 -11.43 -26.18 -8.34
C THR A 71 -12.04 -27.44 -7.70
N ASP A 72 -12.44 -28.41 -8.52
CA ASP A 72 -12.93 -29.71 -8.02
C ASP A 72 -11.88 -30.45 -7.17
N SER A 73 -10.59 -30.14 -7.36
CA SER A 73 -9.48 -30.62 -6.54
C SER A 73 -9.26 -29.85 -5.23
N GLY A 74 -10.04 -28.80 -4.96
CA GLY A 74 -9.95 -27.97 -3.76
C GLY A 74 -8.89 -26.85 -3.82
N GLU A 75 -8.24 -26.66 -4.96
CA GLU A 75 -7.27 -25.57 -5.12
C GLU A 75 -7.94 -24.24 -5.44
N ASP A 76 -7.30 -23.13 -5.06
CA ASP A 76 -7.82 -21.81 -5.43
C ASP A 76 -7.84 -21.63 -6.95
N THR A 77 -8.95 -21.11 -7.49
CA THR A 77 -9.01 -20.71 -8.90
C THR A 77 -8.11 -19.50 -9.18
N PRO A 78 -7.61 -19.31 -10.41
CA PRO A 78 -6.76 -18.16 -10.75
C PRO A 78 -7.42 -16.81 -10.42
N ALA A 79 -8.72 -16.68 -10.65
CA ALA A 79 -9.51 -15.50 -10.29
C ALA A 79 -9.50 -15.24 -8.78
N TRP A 80 -9.70 -16.29 -7.98
CA TRP A 80 -9.66 -16.20 -6.52
C TRP A 80 -8.27 -15.88 -5.97
N ARG A 81 -7.20 -16.43 -6.56
CA ARG A 81 -5.81 -16.07 -6.22
C ARG A 81 -5.54 -14.58 -6.47
N MET A 82 -5.98 -14.06 -7.62
CA MET A 82 -5.83 -12.63 -7.93
C MET A 82 -6.66 -11.74 -7.00
N ALA A 83 -7.88 -12.13 -6.66
CA ALA A 83 -8.71 -11.38 -5.72
C ALA A 83 -8.08 -11.30 -4.32
N LYS A 84 -7.47 -12.40 -3.84
CA LYS A 84 -6.73 -12.42 -2.57
C LYS A 84 -5.49 -11.52 -2.63
N LEU A 85 -4.76 -11.50 -3.73
CA LEU A 85 -3.64 -10.58 -3.92
C LEU A 85 -4.12 -9.11 -3.93
N GLY A 86 -5.20 -8.82 -4.66
CA GLY A 86 -5.79 -7.49 -4.70
C GLY A 86 -6.21 -6.98 -3.32
N ARG A 87 -6.76 -7.87 -2.48
CA ARG A 87 -7.08 -7.56 -1.09
C ARG A 87 -5.84 -7.16 -0.29
N VAL A 88 -4.73 -7.91 -0.39
CA VAL A 88 -3.49 -7.56 0.31
C VAL A 88 -2.99 -6.19 -0.14
N ILE A 89 -3.00 -5.92 -1.45
CA ILE A 89 -2.57 -4.62 -2.01
C ILE A 89 -3.46 -3.47 -1.50
N LEU A 90 -4.77 -3.66 -1.43
CA LEU A 90 -5.69 -2.66 -0.87
C LEU A 90 -5.40 -2.38 0.60
N VAL A 91 -5.11 -3.42 1.38
CA VAL A 91 -4.72 -3.26 2.79
C VAL A 91 -3.39 -2.53 2.92
N THR A 92 -2.40 -2.86 2.08
CA THR A 92 -1.13 -2.11 1.97
C THR A 92 -1.40 -0.64 1.68
N GLY A 93 -2.22 -0.34 0.66
CA GLY A 93 -2.56 1.04 0.29
C GLY A 93 -3.27 1.80 1.41
N ALA A 94 -4.16 1.15 2.14
CA ALA A 94 -4.83 1.76 3.30
C ALA A 94 -3.85 2.09 4.44
N ILE A 95 -2.89 1.20 4.72
CA ILE A 95 -1.86 1.42 5.74
C ILE A 95 -0.88 2.52 5.30
N LEU A 96 -0.43 2.49 4.04
CA LEU A 96 0.39 3.55 3.47
C LEU A 96 -0.32 4.90 3.54
N PHE A 97 -1.62 4.95 3.23
CA PHE A 97 -2.39 6.18 3.36
C PHE A 97 -2.36 6.73 4.79
N LEU A 98 -2.50 5.87 5.81
CA LEU A 98 -2.38 6.28 7.20
C LEU A 98 -0.98 6.82 7.53
N TYR A 99 0.08 6.16 7.04
CA TYR A 99 1.45 6.65 7.20
C TYR A 99 1.67 8.01 6.52
N THR A 100 1.23 8.17 5.27
CA THR A 100 1.31 9.43 4.53
C THR A 100 0.56 10.53 5.27
N ALA A 101 -0.63 10.25 5.80
CA ALA A 101 -1.40 11.20 6.59
C ALA A 101 -0.65 11.63 7.87
N ILE A 102 -0.03 10.68 8.59
CA ILE A 102 0.77 10.97 9.78
C ILE A 102 1.99 11.84 9.42
N ILE A 103 2.72 11.51 8.37
CA ILE A 103 3.89 12.28 7.91
C ILE A 103 3.47 13.69 7.45
N ALA A 104 2.37 13.80 6.72
CA ALA A 104 1.84 15.09 6.27
C ALA A 104 1.45 15.98 7.46
N LEU A 105 0.79 15.41 8.48
CA LEU A 105 0.47 16.12 9.71
C LEU A 105 1.73 16.53 10.48
N ALA A 106 2.70 15.63 10.65
CA ALA A 106 3.96 15.93 11.32
C ALA A 106 4.75 17.02 10.58
N GLY A 107 4.76 16.96 9.24
CA GLY A 107 5.35 18.00 8.39
C GLY A 107 4.67 19.34 8.58
N LEU A 108 3.34 19.39 8.64
CA LEU A 108 2.60 20.61 8.91
C LEU A 108 2.96 21.19 10.29
N TYR A 109 3.01 20.36 11.34
CA TYR A 109 3.46 20.80 12.67
C TYR A 109 4.91 21.27 12.73
N SER A 110 5.80 20.75 11.88
CA SER A 110 7.21 21.16 11.86
C SER A 110 7.47 22.53 11.20
N ILE A 111 6.49 23.05 10.47
CA ILE A 111 6.56 24.34 9.77
C ILE A 111 6.04 25.50 10.66
N PHE A 112 5.26 25.20 11.69
CA PHE A 112 4.77 26.14 12.70
C PHE A 112 5.61 26.10 13.98
#